data_AF-A0AAN4SFZ5-F1
#
_entry.id   AF-A0AAN4SFZ5-F1
#
_cell.length_a   1.000
_cell.length_b   1.000
_cell.length_c   1.000
_cell.angle_alpha   90.00
_cell.angle_beta   90.00
_cell.angle_gamma   90.00
#
_symmetry.space_group_name_H-M   'P 1'
#
loop_
_entity.id
_entity.type
_entity.pdbx_description
1 polymer ?
#
loop_
_entity_poly.entity_id
_entity_poly.type
_entity_poly.pdbx_seq_one_letter_code
_entity_poly.pdbx_strand_id
1 'polypeptide(L)'
;MGTNNLSTHRRGVILRGICGGAALKDKSPQISEDNTVITCGAELSIWDICAISSDAEAFGLQVKFGYDGHTRITFTPKEQPE
;
A
#
# COMPACT_ATOMS: atom_id res chain seq x y z
N MET A 1 3.81 11.11 -23.04
CA MET A 1 4.23 9.71 -23.31
C MET A 1 4.99 9.21 -22.09
N GLY A 2 4.40 8.27 -21.36
CA GLY A 2 4.93 7.73 -20.12
C GLY A 2 3.78 7.14 -19.31
N THR A 3 3.38 5.91 -19.62
CA THR A 3 2.56 5.14 -18.69
C THR A 3 3.36 5.05 -17.39
N ASN A 4 2.83 5.56 -16.28
CA ASN A 4 3.44 5.47 -14.96
C ASN A 4 3.40 4.02 -14.45
N ASN A 5 3.90 3.08 -15.25
CA ASN A 5 4.02 1.67 -14.90
C ASN A 5 5.21 1.57 -13.95
N LEU A 6 4.93 1.84 -12.68
CA LEU A 6 5.93 1.77 -11.64
C LEU A 6 6.49 0.34 -11.61
N SER A 7 7.78 0.19 -11.90
CA SER A 7 8.41 -1.12 -11.98
C SER A 7 8.21 -1.91 -10.70
N THR A 8 8.11 -3.24 -10.80
CA THR A 8 7.94 -4.14 -9.64
C THR A 8 8.96 -3.84 -8.54
N HIS A 9 10.20 -3.55 -8.92
CA HIS A 9 11.25 -3.17 -7.98
C HIS A 9 10.92 -1.87 -7.22
N ARG A 10 10.55 -0.79 -7.91
CA ARG A 10 10.19 0.49 -7.27
C ARG A 10 8.97 0.33 -6.37
N ARG A 11 7.96 -0.43 -6.83
CA ARG A 11 6.77 -0.74 -6.03
C ARG A 11 7.15 -1.47 -4.74
N GLY A 12 8.02 -2.46 -4.83
CA GLY A 12 8.53 -3.18 -3.67
C GLY A 12 9.27 -2.27 -2.68
N VAL A 13 10.06 -1.30 -3.15
CA VAL A 13 10.72 -0.33 -2.26
C VAL A 13 9.70 0.52 -1.50
N ILE A 14 8.67 1.03 -2.19
CA ILE A 14 7.62 1.85 -1.56
C ILE A 14 6.83 1.03 -0.53
N LEU A 15 6.34 -0.15 -0.91
CA LEU A 15 5.56 -0.98 0.00
C LEU A 15 6.37 -1.41 1.22
N ARG A 16 7.67 -1.66 1.09
CA ARG A 16 8.56 -1.88 2.24
C ARG A 16 8.67 -0.64 3.14
N GLY A 17 8.72 0.55 2.55
CA GLY A 17 8.66 1.80 3.31
C GLY A 17 7.37 1.93 4.12
N ILE A 18 6.21 1.68 3.49
CA ILE A 18 4.90 1.70 4.15
C ILE A 18 4.82 0.64 5.26
N CYS A 19 5.31 -0.59 5.02
CA CYS A 19 5.39 -1.64 6.04
C CYS A 19 6.26 -1.25 7.25
N GLY A 20 7.34 -0.50 7.03
CA GLY A 20 8.19 0.01 8.11
C GLY A 20 7.63 1.24 8.83
N GLY A 21 6.52 1.81 8.33
CA GLY A 21 5.89 3.01 8.86
C GLY A 21 5.11 2.78 10.16
N ALA A 22 4.81 3.87 10.86
CA ALA A 22 4.08 3.84 12.12
C ALA A 22 2.66 3.23 11.99
N ALA A 23 2.01 3.43 10.84
CA ALA A 23 0.65 2.95 10.58
C ALA A 23 0.54 1.42 10.58
N LEU A 24 1.63 0.70 10.27
CA LEU A 24 1.65 -0.77 10.23
C LEU A 24 2.48 -1.38 11.36
N LYS A 25 3.02 -0.55 12.25
CA LYS A 25 3.74 -1.00 13.43
C LYS A 25 2.84 -1.88 14.29
N ASP A 26 3.41 -2.99 14.76
CA ASP A 26 2.74 -4.01 15.60
C ASP A 26 1.55 -4.72 14.92
N LYS A 27 1.31 -4.51 13.62
CA LYS A 27 0.25 -5.17 12.84
C LYS A 27 0.73 -6.35 11.99
N SER A 28 1.99 -6.75 12.16
CA SER A 28 2.65 -7.86 11.43
C SER A 28 2.44 -7.81 9.90
N PRO A 29 2.82 -6.70 9.22
CA PRO A 29 2.54 -6.55 7.80
C PRO A 29 3.38 -7.51 6.95
N GLN A 30 2.78 -8.08 5.90
CA GLN A 30 3.44 -8.94 4.91
C GLN A 30 3.17 -8.42 3.51
N ILE A 31 4.18 -8.44 2.64
CA ILE A 31 4.08 -7.97 1.24
C ILE A 31 3.96 -9.18 0.32
N SER A 32 3.06 -9.13 -0.65
CA SER A 32 2.93 -10.15 -1.69
C SER A 32 4.16 -10.19 -2.62
N GLU A 33 4.44 -11.33 -3.24
CA GLU A 33 5.60 -11.50 -4.13
C GLU A 33 5.62 -10.50 -5.31
N ASP A 34 4.45 -10.18 -5.85
CA ASP A 34 4.27 -9.22 -6.94
C ASP A 34 4.29 -7.75 -6.49
N ASN A 35 4.47 -7.51 -5.19
CA ASN A 35 4.50 -6.19 -4.55
C ASN A 35 3.23 -5.35 -4.80
N THR A 36 2.04 -5.95 -4.82
CA THR A 36 0.76 -5.22 -5.00
C THR A 36 -0.12 -5.22 -3.76
N VAL A 37 0.12 -6.12 -2.82
CA VAL A 37 -0.73 -6.30 -1.64
C VAL A 37 0.12 -6.27 -0.38
N ILE A 38 -0.39 -5.58 0.65
CA ILE A 38 0.05 -5.74 2.03
C ILE A 38 -1.08 -6.41 2.83
N THR A 39 -0.77 -7.47 3.56
CA THR A 39 -1.68 -8.09 4.52
C THR A 39 -1.23 -7.81 5.95
N CYS A 40 -2.17 -7.58 6.87
CA CYS A 40 -1.89 -7.30 8.27
C CYS A 40 -2.72 -8.21 9.18
N GLY A 41 -2.12 -8.61 10.31
CA GLY A 41 -2.76 -9.46 11.32
C GLY A 41 -3.81 -8.76 12.19
N ALA A 42 -3.98 -7.45 12.04
CA ALA A 42 -4.88 -6.62 12.84
C ALA A 42 -5.63 -5.63 11.96
N GLU A 43 -6.80 -5.18 12.44
CA GLU A 43 -7.59 -4.12 11.82
C GLU A 43 -6.81 -2.79 11.78
N LEU A 44 -7.09 -2.00 10.75
CA LEU A 44 -6.56 -0.64 10.63
C LEU A 44 -7.51 0.35 11.30
N SER A 45 -6.95 1.25 12.12
CA SER A 45 -7.68 2.43 12.56
C SER A 45 -7.87 3.41 11.40
N ILE A 46 -8.77 4.38 11.57
CA ILE A 46 -8.95 5.45 10.58
C ILE A 46 -7.65 6.23 10.33
N TRP A 47 -6.81 6.39 11.35
CA TRP A 47 -5.52 7.07 11.23
C TRP A 47 -4.52 6.27 10.41
N ASP A 48 -4.52 4.95 10.57
CA ASP A 48 -3.68 4.05 9.76
C ASP A 48 -4.11 4.13 8.29
N ILE A 49 -5.42 4.08 8.02
CA ILE A 49 -5.99 4.19 6.67
C ILE A 49 -5.59 5.51 6.02
N CYS A 50 -5.74 6.64 6.73
CA CYS A 50 -5.36 7.95 6.22
C CYS A 50 -3.86 8.03 5.92
N ALA A 51 -3.00 7.61 6.85
CA ALA A 51 -1.55 7.65 6.68
C ALA A 51 -1.09 6.82 5.47
N ILE A 52 -1.59 5.58 5.35
CA ILE A 52 -1.24 4.68 4.24
C ILE A 52 -1.73 5.24 2.91
N SER A 53 -2.92 5.86 2.89
CA SER A 53 -3.46 6.49 1.68
C SER A 53 -2.61 7.69 1.24
N SER A 54 -2.19 8.53 2.19
CA SER A 54 -1.31 9.67 1.92
C SER A 54 0.07 9.24 1.42
N ASP A 55 0.68 8.23 2.04
CA ASP A 55 1.96 7.68 1.59
C ASP A 55 1.83 7.10 0.17
N ALA A 56 0.79 6.30 -0.09
CA ALA A 56 0.55 5.72 -1.41
C ALA A 56 0.38 6.81 -2.49
N GLU A 57 -0.42 7.84 -2.22
CA GLU A 57 -0.68 8.92 -3.15
C GLU A 57 0.59 9.72 -3.49
N ALA A 58 1.46 9.96 -2.50
CA ALA A 58 2.74 10.65 -2.71
C ALA A 58 3.65 9.93 -3.73
N PHE A 59 3.45 8.62 -3.93
CA PHE A 59 4.16 7.82 -4.93
C PHE A 59 3.33 7.48 -6.17
N GLY A 60 2.19 8.13 -6.37
CA GLY A 60 1.33 7.91 -7.55
C GLY A 60 0.59 6.57 -7.52
N LEU A 61 0.35 6.02 -6.33
CA LEU A 61 -0.46 4.82 -6.11
C LEU A 61 -1.84 5.20 -5.59
N GLN A 62 -2.82 4.36 -5.84
CA GLN A 62 -4.12 4.34 -5.18
C GLN A 62 -4.23 3.08 -4.32
N VAL A 63 -5.03 3.15 -3.26
CA VAL A 63 -5.20 2.07 -2.30
C VAL A 63 -6.66 1.62 -2.21
N LYS A 64 -6.86 0.30 -2.07
CA LYS A 64 -8.14 -0.30 -1.71
C LYS A 64 -7.96 -1.13 -0.44
N PHE A 65 -8.82 -0.90 0.53
CA PHE A 65 -8.82 -1.60 1.82
C PHE A 65 -9.92 -2.66 1.83
N GLY A 66 -9.59 -3.87 2.26
CA GLY A 66 -10.52 -4.97 2.48
C GLY A 66 -10.23 -5.69 3.79
N TYR A 67 -11.21 -6.43 4.29
CA TYR A 67 -11.09 -7.20 5.53
C TYR A 67 -11.80 -8.55 5.41
N ASP A 68 -11.02 -9.63 5.46
CA ASP A 68 -11.46 -11.03 5.32
C ASP A 68 -10.96 -11.92 6.48
N GLY A 69 -10.91 -11.35 7.70
CA GLY A 69 -10.29 -11.95 8.88
C GLY A 69 -8.86 -11.45 9.10
N HIS A 70 -8.25 -10.87 8.07
CA HIS A 70 -7.05 -10.04 8.12
C HIS A 70 -7.27 -8.78 7.30
N THR A 71 -6.55 -7.70 7.60
CA THR A 71 -6.62 -6.51 6.75
C THR A 71 -5.80 -6.74 5.49
N ARG A 72 -6.41 -6.48 4.34
CA ARG A 72 -5.80 -6.57 3.02
C ARG A 72 -5.80 -5.20 2.35
N ILE A 73 -4.62 -4.70 2.01
CA ILE A 73 -4.39 -3.39 1.39
C ILE A 73 -3.84 -3.62 -0.01
N THR A 74 -4.61 -3.24 -1.03
CA THR A 74 -4.23 -3.43 -2.44
C THR A 74 -3.79 -2.10 -3.04
N PHE A 75 -2.59 -2.08 -3.63
CA PHE A 75 -1.98 -0.92 -4.25
C PHE A 75 -2.01 -1.07 -5.77
N THR A 76 -2.55 -0.08 -6.46
CA THR A 76 -2.51 -0.01 -7.92
C THR A 76 -1.94 1.34 -8.36
N PRO A 77 -1.34 1.44 -9.55
CA PRO A 77 -0.99 2.74 -10.12
C PRO A 77 -2.23 3.64 -10.19
N LYS A 78 -2.07 4.93 -9.88
CA LYS A 78 -3.08 5.95 -10.13
C LYS A 78 -3.01 6.30 -11.61
N GLU A 79 -4.10 6.08 -12.35
CA GLU A 79 -4.21 6.62 -13.70
C GLU A 79 -4.23 8.15 -13.60
N GLN A 80 -3.38 8.83 -14.38
CA GLN A 80 -3.44 10.29 -14.44
C GLN A 80 -4.67 10.68 -15.27
N PRO A 81 -5.58 11.52 -14.78
CA PRO A 81 -6.59 12.12 -15.63
C PRO A 81 -5.88 12.97 -16.71
N GLU A 82 -6.39 12.85 -17.93
CA GLU A 82 -5.87 13.47 -19.16
C GLU A 82 -5.92 15.00 -19.13
#